data_AF-A0A3B9RU67-F1
#
_entry.id   AF-A0A3B9RU67-F1
#
_cell.length_a   1.000
_cell.length_b   1.000
_cell.length_c   1.000
_cell.angle_alpha   90.00
_cell.angle_beta   90.00
_cell.angle_gamma   90.00
#
_symmetry.space_group_name_H-M   'P 1'
#
loop_
_entity.id
_entity.type
_entity.pdbx_description
1 polymer ?
#
loop_
_entity_poly.entity_id
_entity_poly.type
_entity_poly.pdbx_seq_one_letter_code
_entity_poly.pdbx_strand_id
1 'polypeptide(L)'
;MNDTTALLPHMKLKLNIDHPSLEESYVFGYECAQASMPEEENPFASQSAEHRAWTDGWWDGFYEVEPLFALSQLKSPEPQYTTNASLFHTMDGFIKAHPKFVERMLKIASGVAATAIVGYQLIDYVA
;
A
#
# COMPACT_ATOMS: atom_id res chain seq x y z
N MET A 1 2.98 -16.36 -43.08
CA MET A 1 3.69 -16.92 -41.91
C MET A 1 3.37 -16.01 -40.75
N ASN A 2 2.61 -16.51 -39.77
CA ASN A 2 2.21 -15.70 -38.62
C ASN A 2 3.39 -15.62 -37.66
N ASP A 3 3.85 -14.41 -37.42
CA ASP A 3 5.02 -14.11 -36.58
C ASP A 3 4.63 -14.29 -35.09
N THR A 4 4.61 -15.55 -34.63
CA THR A 4 4.24 -15.92 -33.26
C THR A 4 5.20 -15.35 -32.22
N THR A 5 6.41 -14.96 -32.63
CA THR A 5 7.44 -14.29 -31.83
C THR A 5 7.06 -12.87 -31.40
N ALA A 6 6.27 -12.16 -32.20
CA ALA A 6 5.71 -10.86 -31.80
C ALA A 6 4.57 -11.01 -30.78
N LEU A 7 3.98 -12.22 -30.67
CA LEU A 7 2.84 -12.46 -29.79
C LEU A 7 3.22 -12.81 -28.34
N LEU A 8 4.39 -13.44 -28.18
CA LEU A 8 4.91 -13.90 -26.89
C LEU A 8 5.03 -12.81 -25.81
N PRO A 9 5.55 -11.60 -26.10
CA PRO A 9 5.68 -10.55 -25.09
C PRO A 9 4.34 -10.07 -24.54
N HIS A 10 3.34 -9.89 -25.40
CA HIS A 10 2.04 -9.42 -24.95
C HIS A 10 1.25 -10.50 -24.22
N MET A 11 1.41 -11.77 -24.59
CA MET A 11 0.79 -12.88 -23.87
C MET A 11 1.42 -13.02 -22.47
N LYS A 12 2.74 -12.86 -22.38
CA LYS A 12 3.45 -12.88 -21.09
C LYS A 12 3.04 -11.70 -20.19
N LEU A 13 2.94 -10.50 -20.75
CA LEU A 13 2.47 -9.33 -20.00
C LEU A 13 1.04 -9.52 -19.49
N LYS A 14 0.15 -10.02 -20.36
CA LYS A 14 -1.24 -10.29 -19.99
C LYS A 14 -1.32 -11.35 -18.89
N LEU A 15 -0.53 -12.42 -18.97
CA LEU A 15 -0.46 -13.44 -17.92
C LEU A 15 0.07 -12.89 -16.59
N ASN A 16 1.08 -12.01 -16.60
CA ASN A 16 1.58 -11.38 -15.38
C ASN A 16 0.57 -10.40 -14.75
N ILE A 17 -0.27 -9.75 -15.56
CA ILE A 17 -1.33 -8.86 -15.06
C ILE A 17 -2.49 -9.68 -14.49
N ASP A 18 -2.90 -10.73 -15.21
CA ASP A 18 -4.06 -11.55 -14.84
C ASP A 18 -3.73 -12.55 -13.71
N HIS A 19 -2.45 -12.93 -13.55
CA HIS A 19 -1.97 -13.88 -12.56
C HIS A 19 -0.66 -13.39 -11.91
N PRO A 20 -0.74 -12.44 -10.95
CA PRO A 20 0.42 -12.04 -10.18
C PRO A 20 1.01 -13.24 -9.45
N SER A 21 2.33 -13.24 -9.28
CA SER A 21 2.98 -14.29 -8.49
C SER A 21 2.51 -14.24 -7.03
N LEU A 22 2.69 -15.34 -6.30
CA LEU A 22 2.33 -15.39 -4.88
C LEU A 22 3.15 -14.39 -4.04
N GLU A 23 4.41 -14.18 -4.42
CA GLU A 23 5.30 -13.20 -3.78
C GLU A 23 4.80 -11.76 -4.01
N GLU A 24 4.40 -11.42 -5.25
CA GLU A 24 3.79 -10.12 -5.56
C GLU A 24 2.46 -9.93 -4.83
N SER A 25 1.64 -10.97 -4.72
CA SER A 25 0.36 -10.92 -4.00
C SER A 25 0.57 -10.67 -2.50
N TYR A 26 1.56 -11.34 -1.90
CA TYR A 26 1.97 -11.10 -0.51
C TYR A 26 2.46 -9.67 -0.30
N VAL A 27 3.39 -9.21 -1.14
CA VAL A 27 3.94 -7.85 -1.03
C VAL A 27 2.85 -6.80 -1.20
N PHE A 28 1.92 -7.03 -2.13
CA PHE A 28 0.77 -6.14 -2.31
C PHE A 28 -0.11 -6.08 -1.06
N GLY A 29 -0.38 -7.21 -0.40
CA GLY A 29 -1.12 -7.24 0.88
C GLY A 29 -0.42 -6.49 2.00
N TYR A 30 0.88 -6.67 2.11
CA TYR A 30 1.73 -5.96 3.08
C TYR A 30 1.68 -4.44 2.88
N GLU A 31 1.79 -3.96 1.64
CA GLU A 31 1.65 -2.54 1.31
C GLU A 31 0.25 -1.99 1.59
N CYS A 32 -0.80 -2.80 1.35
CA CYS A 32 -2.18 -2.44 1.65
C CYS A 32 -2.38 -2.22 3.16
N ALA A 33 -1.81 -3.08 4.00
CA ALA A 33 -1.87 -2.91 5.45
C ALA A 33 -1.11 -1.66 5.92
N GLN A 34 0.08 -1.38 5.37
CA GLN A 34 0.81 -0.13 5.65
C GLN A 34 0.04 1.11 5.23
N ALA A 35 -0.73 1.02 4.14
CA ALA A 35 -1.63 2.07 3.68
C ALA A 35 -2.94 2.16 4.48
N SER A 36 -3.12 1.35 5.53
CA SER A 36 -4.34 1.25 6.34
C SER A 36 -5.59 0.91 5.52
N MET A 37 -5.43 0.15 4.43
CA MET A 37 -6.58 -0.42 3.72
C MET A 37 -7.15 -1.60 4.52
N PRO A 38 -8.49 -1.75 4.56
CA PRO A 38 -9.14 -2.86 5.24
C PRO A 38 -8.80 -4.21 4.60
N GLU A 39 -8.75 -5.28 5.40
CA GLU A 39 -8.46 -6.65 4.92
C GLU A 39 -9.50 -7.11 3.89
N GLU A 40 -10.74 -6.65 4.02
CA GLU A 40 -11.87 -7.02 3.14
C GLU A 40 -11.71 -6.49 1.71
N GLU A 41 -10.79 -5.55 1.46
CA GLU A 41 -10.46 -5.06 0.13
C GLU A 41 -9.47 -5.95 -0.64
N ASN A 42 -9.22 -7.17 -0.16
CA ASN A 42 -8.47 -8.18 -0.90
C ASN A 42 -9.08 -8.38 -2.31
N PRO A 43 -8.34 -8.10 -3.40
CA PRO A 43 -8.88 -8.17 -4.75
C PRO A 43 -8.96 -9.61 -5.29
N PHE A 44 -8.34 -10.57 -4.60
CA PHE A 44 -8.26 -11.95 -5.05
C PHE A 44 -9.49 -12.76 -4.62
N ALA A 45 -9.79 -13.83 -5.33
CA ALA A 45 -10.91 -14.71 -4.97
C ALA A 45 -10.57 -15.50 -3.70
N SER A 46 -11.48 -15.59 -2.73
CA SER A 46 -11.23 -16.16 -1.38
C SER A 46 -10.69 -17.59 -1.32
N GLN A 47 -10.77 -18.37 -2.40
CA GLN A 47 -10.23 -19.74 -2.49
C GLN A 47 -8.90 -19.82 -3.25
N SER A 48 -8.40 -18.70 -3.75
CA SER A 48 -7.18 -18.65 -4.54
C SER A 48 -5.93 -18.66 -3.65
N ALA A 49 -4.79 -19.05 -4.23
CA ALA A 49 -3.53 -19.06 -3.50
C ALA A 49 -3.04 -17.61 -3.27
N GLU A 50 -3.32 -16.72 -4.21
CA GLU A 50 -3.03 -15.29 -4.20
C GLU A 50 -3.79 -14.59 -3.06
N HIS A 51 -5.06 -14.94 -2.84
CA HIS A 51 -5.82 -14.41 -1.71
C HIS A 51 -5.17 -14.74 -0.38
N ARG A 52 -4.74 -15.99 -0.19
CA ARG A 52 -4.04 -16.40 1.04
C ARG A 52 -2.73 -15.66 1.21
N ALA A 53 -1.91 -15.60 0.15
CA ALA A 53 -0.63 -14.88 0.18
C ALA A 53 -0.82 -13.39 0.50
N TRP A 54 -1.81 -12.73 -0.11
CA TRP A 54 -2.16 -11.34 0.18
C TRP A 54 -2.61 -11.15 1.63
N THR A 55 -3.48 -12.03 2.14
CA THR A 55 -3.95 -11.97 3.53
C THR A 55 -2.77 -12.14 4.50
N ASP A 56 -1.87 -13.10 4.26
CA ASP A 56 -0.68 -13.30 5.09
C ASP A 56 0.20 -12.03 5.09
N GLY A 57 0.43 -11.43 3.92
CA GLY A 57 1.18 -10.18 3.80
C GLY A 57 0.49 -9.01 4.52
N TRP A 58 -0.84 -8.92 4.42
CA TRP A 58 -1.62 -7.88 5.10
C TRP A 58 -1.47 -7.98 6.63
N TRP A 59 -1.56 -9.19 7.19
CA TRP A 59 -1.36 -9.39 8.63
C TRP A 59 0.06 -9.06 9.07
N ASP A 60 1.08 -9.45 8.30
CA ASP A 60 2.46 -9.10 8.59
C ASP A 60 2.67 -7.58 8.57
N GLY A 61 2.07 -6.87 7.59
CA GLY A 61 2.13 -5.42 7.50
C GLY A 61 1.37 -4.71 8.62
N PHE A 62 0.21 -5.26 9.01
CA PHE A 62 -0.60 -4.74 10.12
C PHE A 62 0.13 -4.85 11.47
N TYR A 63 0.89 -5.93 11.66
CA TYR A 63 1.71 -6.14 12.86
C TYR A 63 3.13 -5.55 12.77
N GLU A 64 3.43 -4.80 11.70
CA GLU A 64 4.75 -4.19 11.45
C GLU A 64 5.92 -5.21 11.48
N VAL A 65 5.65 -6.45 11.07
CA VAL A 65 6.65 -7.52 10.94
C VAL A 65 7.51 -7.24 9.70
N GLU A 66 8.82 -7.50 9.77
CA GLU A 66 9.68 -7.36 8.59
C GLU A 66 9.18 -8.28 7.45
N PRO A 67 8.99 -7.77 6.22
CA PRO A 67 8.38 -8.54 5.16
C PRO A 67 9.27 -9.70 4.74
N LEU A 68 8.65 -10.87 4.53
CA LEU A 68 9.32 -12.10 4.09
C LEU A 68 10.07 -11.94 2.75
N PHE A 69 9.57 -11.06 1.89
CA PHE A 69 10.15 -10.76 0.59
C PHE A 69 10.61 -9.31 0.53
N ALA A 70 11.78 -9.09 -0.07
CA ALA A 70 12.30 -7.75 -0.24
C ALA A 70 11.42 -6.95 -1.22
N LEU A 71 10.73 -5.93 -0.71
CA LEU A 71 9.90 -4.99 -1.50
C LEU A 71 10.66 -4.40 -2.70
N SER A 72 11.99 -4.29 -2.59
CA SER A 72 12.89 -3.75 -3.60
C SER A 72 13.36 -4.77 -4.66
N GLN A 73 13.15 -6.08 -4.45
CA GLN A 73 13.61 -7.14 -5.37
C GLN A 73 12.55 -7.60 -6.38
N LEU A 74 11.27 -7.29 -6.17
CA LEU A 74 10.20 -7.50 -7.16
C LEU A 74 10.18 -6.46 -8.29
N LYS A 75 11.17 -5.55 -8.30
CA LYS A 75 11.38 -4.62 -9.40
C LYS A 75 11.92 -5.38 -10.61
N SER A 76 11.01 -5.93 -11.40
CA SER A 76 11.26 -6.40 -12.76
C SER A 76 12.10 -5.36 -13.54
N PRO A 77 13.03 -5.77 -14.44
CA PRO A 77 13.97 -4.84 -15.05
C PRO A 77 13.24 -3.79 -15.90
N GLU A 78 13.47 -2.52 -15.51
CA GLU A 78 13.07 -1.25 -16.14
C GLU A 78 11.57 -0.89 -16.22
N PRO A 79 11.14 0.21 -15.55
CA PRO A 79 9.85 0.82 -15.78
C PRO A 79 9.92 1.69 -17.05
N GLN A 80 9.17 1.34 -18.08
CA GLN A 80 8.64 2.37 -18.97
C GLN A 80 7.68 3.22 -18.14
N TYR A 81 8.02 4.49 -17.95
CA TYR A 81 7.21 5.49 -17.26
C TYR A 81 5.80 5.52 -17.87
N THR A 82 4.83 4.90 -17.18
CA THR A 82 3.41 5.06 -17.46
C THR A 82 2.82 5.97 -16.38
N THR A 83 2.52 7.21 -16.79
CA THR A 83 1.36 8.05 -16.47
C THR A 83 0.73 8.04 -15.05
N ASN A 84 1.45 7.70 -13.97
CA ASN A 84 0.94 7.84 -12.58
C ASN A 84 1.34 9.18 -11.93
N ALA A 85 2.03 10.07 -12.66
CA ALA A 85 2.43 11.40 -12.18
C ALA A 85 1.25 12.37 -11.95
N SER A 86 0.02 12.00 -12.29
CA SER A 86 -1.16 12.86 -12.12
C SER A 86 -1.72 12.86 -10.68
N LEU A 87 -1.46 11.82 -9.86
CA LEU A 87 -2.00 11.75 -8.50
C LEU A 87 -1.29 12.72 -7.54
N PHE A 88 0.05 12.82 -7.61
CA PHE A 88 0.81 13.80 -6.80
C PHE A 88 0.50 15.25 -7.15
N HIS A 89 0.17 15.54 -8.41
CA HIS A 89 -0.18 16.90 -8.85
C HIS A 89 -1.58 17.35 -8.33
N THR A 90 -2.46 16.41 -8.00
CA THR A 90 -3.79 16.72 -7.44
C THR A 90 -3.74 17.06 -5.95
N MET A 91 -2.90 16.37 -5.16
CA MET A 91 -2.73 16.69 -3.74
C MET A 91 -2.08 18.06 -3.53
N ASP A 92 -1.06 18.40 -4.33
CA ASP A 92 -0.43 19.72 -4.29
C ASP A 92 -1.40 20.86 -4.62
N GLY A 93 -2.34 20.62 -5.53
CA GLY A 93 -3.41 21.57 -5.87
C GLY A 93 -4.38 21.79 -4.71
N PHE A 94 -4.79 20.71 -4.04
CA PHE A 94 -5.73 20.78 -2.90
C PHE A 94 -5.11 21.47 -1.68
N ILE A 95 -3.86 21.15 -1.35
CA ILE A 95 -3.13 21.76 -0.22
C ILE A 95 -2.93 23.27 -0.46
N LYS A 96 -2.63 23.68 -1.71
CA LYS A 96 -2.52 25.09 -2.09
C LYS A 96 -3.88 25.81 -2.11
N ALA A 97 -4.96 25.13 -2.48
CA ALA A 97 -6.31 25.71 -2.53
C ALA A 97 -6.93 25.93 -1.15
N HIS A 98 -6.63 25.07 -0.17
CA HIS A 98 -7.27 25.11 1.16
C HIS A 98 -6.28 25.07 2.35
N PRO A 99 -5.30 25.99 2.42
CA PRO A 99 -4.25 25.97 3.44
C PRO A 99 -4.81 26.07 4.87
N LYS A 100 -5.87 26.85 5.08
CA LYS A 100 -6.50 27.04 6.41
C LYS A 100 -7.24 25.80 6.91
N PHE A 101 -7.74 24.96 6.01
CA PHE A 101 -8.41 23.70 6.38
C PHE A 101 -7.37 22.66 6.82
N VAL A 102 -6.29 22.52 6.03
CA VAL A 102 -5.15 21.66 6.36
C VAL A 102 -4.50 22.09 7.67
N GLU A 103 -4.27 23.39 7.87
CA GLU A 103 -3.71 23.91 9.12
C GLU A 103 -4.59 23.62 10.35
N ARG A 104 -5.92 23.70 10.21
CA ARG A 104 -6.86 23.35 11.29
C ARG A 104 -6.84 21.86 11.61
N MET A 105 -6.83 21.01 10.59
CA MET A 105 -6.74 19.55 10.77
C MET A 105 -5.41 19.15 11.42
N LEU A 106 -4.30 19.75 10.99
CA LEU A 106 -2.98 19.51 11.58
C LEU A 106 -2.92 19.96 13.05
N LYS A 107 -3.54 21.10 13.39
CA LYS A 107 -3.65 21.60 14.79
C LYS A 107 -4.54 20.72 15.67
N ILE A 108 -5.62 20.16 15.12
CA ILE A 108 -6.48 19.22 15.87
C ILE A 108 -5.71 17.92 16.11
N ALA A 109 -5.07 17.37 15.08
CA ALA A 109 -4.25 16.16 15.19
C ALA A 109 -3.11 16.33 16.21
N SER A 110 -2.41 17.47 16.18
CA SER A 110 -1.32 17.74 17.15
C SER A 110 -1.83 17.98 18.57
N GLY A 111 -3.00 18.59 18.75
CA GLY A 111 -3.63 18.78 20.07
C GLY A 111 -4.08 17.48 20.73
N VAL A 112 -4.55 16.50 19.95
CA VAL A 112 -4.93 15.17 20.45
C VAL A 112 -3.69 14.35 20.86
N ALA A 113 -2.60 14.45 20.10
CA ALA A 113 -1.34 13.77 20.46
C ALA A 113 -0.74 14.32 21.78
N ALA A 114 -0.78 15.64 21.98
CA ALA A 114 -0.26 16.26 23.22
C ALA A 114 -1.10 15.91 24.46
N THR A 115 -2.41 15.72 24.32
CA THR A 115 -3.31 15.36 25.44
C THR A 115 -3.16 13.91 25.86
N ALA A 116 -2.82 12.98 24.95
CA ALA A 116 -2.52 11.59 25.29
C ALA A 116 -1.26 11.44 26.17
N ILE A 117 -0.22 12.25 25.91
CA ILE A 117 1.05 12.20 26.65
C ILE A 117 0.90 12.70 28.10
N VAL A 118 0.06 13.71 28.33
CA VAL A 118 -0.16 14.27 29.68
C VAL A 118 -1.04 13.36 30.54
N GLY A 119 -1.98 12.62 29.93
CA GLY A 119 -2.82 11.64 30.64
C GLY A 119 -2.03 10.49 31.25
N TYR A 120 -0.95 10.05 30.60
CA TYR A 120 -0.11 8.97 31.09
C TYR A 120 0.65 9.34 32.39
N GLN A 121 1.12 10.59 32.51
CA GLN A 121 1.86 11.03 33.71
C GLN A 121 1.00 11.16 34.97
N LEU A 122 -0.33 11.28 34.83
CA LEU A 122 -1.25 11.40 35.96
C LEU A 122 -1.67 10.04 36.54
N ILE A 123 -1.63 8.97 35.73
CA ILE A 123 -1.97 7.61 36.18
C ILE A 123 -0.85 7.05 37.08
N ASP A 124 0.41 7.35 36.77
CA ASP A 124 1.57 6.92 37.58
C ASP A 124 1.71 7.67 38.92
N TYR A 125 0.95 8.74 39.17
CA TYR A 125 1.02 9.51 40.43
C TYR A 125 -0.07 9.14 41.46
N VAL A 126 -1.02 8.26 41.08
CA VAL A 126 -2.11 7.77 41.94
C VAL A 126 -1.96 6.26 42.25
N ALA A 127 -1.00 5.57 41.64
CA ALA A 127 -0.60 4.21 41.98
C ALA A 127 0.51 4.17 43.05
#